data_AF-A0A974NQ25-F1
#
_entry.id   AF-A0A974NQ25-F1
#
_cell.length_a   1.000
_cell.length_b   1.000
_cell.length_c   1.000
_cell.angle_alpha   90.00
_cell.angle_beta   90.00
_cell.angle_gamma   90.00
#
_symmetry.space_group_name_H-M   'P 1'
#
loop_
_entity.id
_entity.type
_entity.pdbx_description
1 polymer ?
#
loop_
_entity_poly.entity_id
_entity_poly.type
_entity_poly.pdbx_seq_one_letter_code
_entity_poly.pdbx_strand_id
1 'polypeptide(L)'
;MKSVVIKAGLLTCLFFGIINQETSAESKWASKCSSFGTIQQNKNPSFQHINCLLTSAAIEADIPPEVVKAVASQESGWIQFNKKNEPNISSDDGIGIMQVTDRNDTDIEKLKYDITYNIEAGVKILSDKYAYDLPKIKGAGRHEIENWYFPVMAYNGRKAINSPVYQSNGEKNTKAYQEKVYSKIENDSFLTGTKLAAFPFKSSDFVYESTNLITFKKDVYILTDSLHTSAYFLKKGDQVIVTGDNRKLRDKPTTSSEIKKTAPKNTILTITNDFSYDVNSTSNQFVWFPVKSADRQLSGNISSAYIKKWDASSAPSKPEVKEISDRATVITGKAESNTMVIAEKERKVIGHATAKNGKFTIKIKKQSAGTKISIYAKGASGNISESIEEIVKDRTPPAILNVSKITSKTDKVTVKSEKGATIIIKKGKTEIGKTTVNKKGNYTVKIKPQKKGSKLTIIALDKAGNKKEVTQKVE
;
A
#
# COMPACT_ATOMS: atom_id res chain seq x y z
N MET A 1 -38.16 -61.47 53.00
CA MET A 1 -37.17 -62.15 53.88
C MET A 1 -36.50 -63.26 53.09
N LYS A 2 -35.17 -63.39 53.27
CA LYS A 2 -34.22 -64.42 52.75
C LYS A 2 -33.70 -64.16 51.33
N SER A 3 -32.54 -63.50 51.17
CA SER A 3 -31.15 -63.98 51.39
C SER A 3 -30.69 -64.84 50.19
N VAL A 4 -29.92 -64.27 49.25
CA VAL A 4 -28.43 -64.26 49.19
C VAL A 4 -27.84 -65.66 49.04
N VAL A 5 -27.20 -65.90 47.89
CA VAL A 5 -26.10 -66.85 47.72
C VAL A 5 -24.91 -66.06 47.17
N ILE A 6 -23.87 -65.99 47.99
CA ILE A 6 -22.51 -65.53 47.67
C ILE A 6 -21.74 -66.74 47.15
N LYS A 7 -20.97 -66.59 46.06
CA LYS A 7 -19.68 -67.29 45.91
C LYS A 7 -18.64 -66.32 45.34
N ALA A 8 -17.53 -66.28 46.07
CA ALA A 8 -16.41 -65.37 45.93
C ALA A 8 -15.46 -65.74 44.78
N GLY A 9 -14.76 -64.73 44.25
CA GLY A 9 -13.62 -64.89 43.35
C GLY A 9 -12.65 -63.72 43.52
N LEU A 10 -11.52 -64.03 44.17
CA LEU A 10 -10.24 -63.33 44.27
C LEU A 10 -10.17 -61.81 43.99
N LEU A 11 -9.84 -61.07 45.06
CA LEU A 11 -9.39 -59.67 45.01
C LEU A 11 -7.87 -59.64 44.73
N THR A 12 -7.48 -59.37 43.48
CA THR A 12 -6.12 -58.94 43.15
C THR A 12 -6.08 -57.42 43.18
N CYS A 13 -5.40 -56.85 44.19
CA CYS A 13 -5.09 -55.43 44.24
C CYS A 13 -4.15 -55.04 43.09
N LEU A 14 -4.68 -54.38 42.07
CA LEU A 14 -3.91 -53.55 41.15
C LEU A 14 -4.25 -52.10 41.46
N PHE A 15 -3.30 -51.41 42.11
CA PHE A 15 -3.31 -49.96 42.24
C PHE A 15 -3.29 -49.35 40.83
N PHE A 16 -4.44 -48.93 40.33
CA PHE A 16 -4.50 -47.97 39.23
C PHE A 16 -4.06 -46.62 39.78
N GLY A 17 -2.79 -46.29 39.55
CA GLY A 17 -2.36 -44.89 39.57
C GLY A 17 -3.14 -44.15 38.49
N ILE A 18 -4.08 -43.32 38.93
CA ILE A 18 -4.79 -42.38 38.06
C ILE A 18 -3.73 -41.37 37.61
N ILE A 19 -3.23 -41.53 36.39
CA ILE A 19 -2.51 -40.49 35.69
C ILE A 19 -3.57 -39.43 35.35
N ASN A 20 -3.67 -38.38 36.17
CA ASN A 20 -4.30 -37.13 35.75
C ASN A 20 -3.40 -36.50 34.69
N GLN A 21 -3.58 -36.91 33.44
CA GLN A 21 -3.27 -36.03 32.32
C GLN A 21 -4.34 -34.95 32.29
N GLU A 22 -4.11 -33.87 33.02
CA GLU A 22 -4.69 -32.59 32.61
C GLU A 22 -3.97 -32.19 31.31
N THR A 23 -4.54 -32.60 30.18
CA THR A 23 -4.22 -32.02 28.89
C THR A 23 -4.40 -30.52 29.02
N SER A 24 -3.30 -29.77 28.93
CA SER A 24 -3.35 -28.31 28.85
C SER A 24 -4.29 -27.98 27.69
N ALA A 25 -5.32 -27.18 27.96
CA ALA A 25 -6.12 -26.63 26.90
C ALA A 25 -5.20 -25.72 26.07
N GLU A 26 -4.63 -26.27 25.01
CA GLU A 26 -3.82 -25.56 24.03
C GLU A 26 -4.63 -24.34 23.59
N SER A 27 -4.03 -23.15 23.62
CA SER A 27 -4.76 -21.93 23.30
C SER A 27 -5.39 -22.08 21.92
N LYS A 28 -6.69 -21.78 21.79
CA LYS A 28 -7.46 -22.03 20.55
C LYS A 28 -6.82 -21.39 19.32
N TRP A 29 -6.02 -20.34 19.51
CA TRP A 29 -5.31 -19.65 18.43
C TRP A 29 -4.00 -20.35 18.02
N ALA A 30 -3.29 -21.06 18.92
CA ALA A 30 -2.03 -21.72 18.59
C ALA A 30 -2.21 -22.90 17.63
N SER A 31 -3.33 -23.62 17.75
CA SER A 31 -3.67 -24.72 16.84
C SER A 31 -3.76 -24.31 15.36
N LYS A 32 -4.01 -23.01 15.07
CA LYS A 32 -3.98 -22.45 13.71
C LYS A 32 -2.60 -22.54 13.05
N CYS A 33 -1.54 -22.71 13.84
CA CYS A 33 -0.15 -22.76 13.37
C CYS A 33 0.40 -24.20 13.22
N SER A 34 -0.43 -25.21 13.50
CA SER A 34 -0.06 -26.63 13.41
C SER A 34 0.45 -27.06 12.02
N SER A 35 0.09 -26.34 10.96
CA SER A 35 0.61 -26.58 9.61
C SER A 35 2.13 -26.41 9.48
N PHE A 36 2.78 -25.75 10.45
CA PHE A 36 4.24 -25.59 10.51
C PHE A 36 4.95 -26.67 11.33
N GLY A 37 4.22 -27.69 11.78
CA GLY A 37 4.73 -28.82 12.56
C GLY A 37 4.33 -28.75 14.04
N THR A 38 4.86 -29.68 14.82
CA THR A 38 4.62 -29.75 16.27
C THR A 38 5.66 -28.95 17.04
N ILE A 39 5.24 -28.30 18.12
CA ILE A 39 6.16 -27.62 19.04
C ILE A 39 6.90 -28.71 19.84
N GLN A 40 8.22 -28.75 19.70
CA GLN A 40 9.06 -29.68 20.45
C GLN A 40 9.46 -29.05 21.78
N GLN A 41 9.48 -29.86 22.84
CA GLN A 41 9.94 -29.41 24.15
C GLN A 41 11.39 -28.91 24.06
N ASN A 42 11.66 -27.77 24.71
CA ASN A 42 12.98 -27.16 24.84
C ASN A 42 13.65 -26.77 23.52
N LYS A 43 12.89 -26.66 22.42
CA LYS A 43 13.42 -26.25 21.12
C LYS A 43 12.58 -25.13 20.54
N ASN A 44 13.25 -24.14 19.94
CA ASN A 44 12.55 -23.10 19.21
C ASN A 44 11.86 -23.72 17.97
N PRO A 45 10.57 -23.43 17.73
CA PRO A 45 9.92 -23.77 16.47
C PRO A 45 10.60 -23.10 15.26
N SER A 46 10.20 -23.49 14.06
CA SER A 46 10.68 -22.81 12.85
C SER A 46 10.26 -21.34 12.85
N PHE A 47 11.01 -20.50 12.13
CA PHE A 47 10.73 -19.07 12.04
C PHE A 47 9.28 -18.77 11.65
N GLN A 48 8.72 -19.49 10.66
CA GLN A 48 7.32 -19.29 10.24
C GLN A 48 6.30 -19.83 11.23
N HIS A 49 6.64 -20.87 12.00
CA HIS A 49 5.79 -21.32 13.10
C HIS A 49 5.69 -20.21 14.15
N ILE A 50 6.82 -19.63 14.58
CA ILE A 50 6.84 -18.50 15.53
C ILE A 50 6.14 -17.27 14.95
N ASN A 51 6.37 -16.94 13.67
CA ASN A 51 5.69 -15.85 12.97
C ASN A 51 4.16 -16.04 13.04
N CYS A 52 3.67 -17.26 12.79
CA CYS A 52 2.26 -17.58 12.90
C CYS A 52 1.75 -17.43 14.34
N LEU A 53 2.50 -17.92 15.33
CA LEU A 53 2.09 -17.84 16.74
C LEU A 53 1.97 -16.38 17.21
N LEU A 54 3.00 -15.56 16.98
CA LEU A 54 3.00 -14.14 17.31
C LEU A 54 1.87 -13.39 16.58
N THR A 55 1.64 -13.70 15.30
CA THR A 55 0.54 -13.09 14.53
C THR A 55 -0.82 -13.44 15.12
N SER A 56 -1.02 -14.72 15.45
CA SER A 56 -2.31 -15.24 15.92
C SER A 56 -2.64 -14.69 17.31
N ALA A 57 -1.66 -14.65 18.23
CA ALA A 57 -1.82 -14.02 19.52
C ALA A 57 -2.13 -12.52 19.42
N ALA A 58 -1.43 -11.80 18.53
CA ALA A 58 -1.66 -10.38 18.30
C ALA A 58 -3.08 -10.10 17.77
N ILE A 59 -3.55 -10.85 16.77
CA ILE A 59 -4.90 -10.71 16.21
C ILE A 59 -5.96 -10.99 17.28
N GLU A 60 -5.80 -12.06 18.08
CA GLU A 60 -6.74 -12.40 19.15
C GLU A 60 -6.83 -11.29 20.21
N ALA A 61 -5.69 -10.67 20.54
CA ALA A 61 -5.61 -9.55 21.45
C ALA A 61 -5.91 -8.19 20.80
N ASP A 62 -6.40 -8.15 19.55
CA ASP A 62 -6.70 -6.92 18.82
C ASP A 62 -5.50 -5.94 18.74
N ILE A 63 -4.28 -6.47 18.59
CA ILE A 63 -3.03 -5.72 18.47
C ILE A 63 -2.49 -5.88 17.04
N PRO A 64 -2.00 -4.81 16.38
CA PRO A 64 -1.22 -4.92 15.15
C PRO A 64 -0.12 -5.98 15.27
N PRO A 65 -0.14 -7.05 14.47
CA PRO A 65 0.89 -8.08 14.53
C PRO A 65 2.30 -7.53 14.27
N GLU A 66 2.43 -6.46 13.50
CA GLU A 66 3.70 -5.74 13.31
C GLU A 66 4.31 -5.29 14.64
N VAL A 67 3.49 -4.79 15.57
CA VAL A 67 3.93 -4.31 16.88
C VAL A 67 4.42 -5.47 17.75
N VAL A 68 3.62 -6.54 17.89
CA VAL A 68 3.98 -7.71 18.71
C VAL A 68 5.25 -8.38 18.19
N LYS A 69 5.37 -8.55 16.87
CA LYS A 69 6.56 -9.12 16.23
C LYS A 69 7.81 -8.29 16.46
N ALA A 70 7.69 -6.97 16.37
CA ALA A 70 8.80 -6.05 16.60
C ALA A 70 9.22 -6.00 18.08
N VAL A 71 8.28 -6.07 19.02
CA VAL A 71 8.55 -6.26 20.45
C VAL A 71 9.31 -7.56 20.68
N ALA A 72 8.79 -8.70 20.23
CA ALA A 72 9.49 -9.99 20.35
C ALA A 72 10.90 -9.97 19.70
N SER A 73 11.04 -9.26 18.57
CA SER A 73 12.33 -9.07 17.89
C SER A 73 13.30 -8.17 18.66
N GLN A 74 12.79 -7.25 19.47
CA GLN A 74 13.58 -6.37 20.33
C GLN A 74 13.94 -7.05 21.65
N GLU A 75 13.05 -7.87 22.19
CA GLU A 75 13.23 -8.58 23.45
C GLU A 75 14.21 -9.74 23.33
N SER A 76 14.02 -10.63 22.36
CA SER A 76 14.77 -11.88 22.30
C SER A 76 15.28 -12.25 20.91
N GLY A 77 14.88 -11.51 19.87
CA GLY A 77 15.09 -11.95 18.49
C GLY A 77 14.28 -13.21 18.15
N TRP A 78 13.11 -13.37 18.79
CA TRP A 78 12.20 -14.52 18.65
C TRP A 78 12.72 -15.83 19.27
N ILE A 79 13.45 -15.73 20.39
CA ILE A 79 14.11 -16.88 21.02
C ILE A 79 13.46 -17.20 22.37
N GLN A 80 12.83 -18.36 22.46
CA GLN A 80 12.32 -18.94 23.71
C GLN A 80 13.40 -19.74 24.45
N PHE A 81 14.19 -20.53 23.71
CA PHE A 81 15.24 -21.39 24.26
C PHE A 81 16.61 -20.98 23.73
N ASN A 82 17.60 -20.87 24.60
CA ASN A 82 18.97 -20.49 24.24
C ASN A 82 19.67 -21.60 23.43
N LYS A 83 20.93 -21.40 23.03
CA LYS A 83 21.71 -22.38 22.24
C LYS A 83 21.95 -23.72 22.95
N LYS A 84 21.74 -23.80 24.26
CA LYS A 84 21.82 -25.02 25.08
C LYS A 84 20.46 -25.68 25.28
N ASN A 85 19.40 -25.20 24.62
CA ASN A 85 18.02 -25.65 24.80
C ASN A 85 17.45 -25.38 26.21
N GLU A 86 18.01 -24.41 26.93
CA GLU A 86 17.47 -23.95 28.22
C GLU A 86 16.58 -22.71 28.00
N PRO A 87 15.63 -22.42 28.91
CA PRO A 87 14.84 -21.19 28.82
C PRO A 87 15.72 -19.95 28.67
N ASN A 88 15.34 -19.06 27.75
CA ASN A 88 16.06 -17.81 27.53
C ASN A 88 15.70 -16.80 28.63
N ILE A 89 16.60 -16.61 29.60
CA ILE A 89 16.39 -15.71 30.74
C ILE A 89 17.44 -14.59 30.70
N SER A 90 17.01 -13.32 30.67
CA SER A 90 17.91 -12.16 30.70
C SER A 90 18.45 -11.87 32.10
N SER A 91 19.43 -10.96 32.17
CA SER A 91 20.01 -10.49 33.44
C SER A 91 19.03 -9.75 34.35
N ASP A 92 17.93 -9.22 33.81
CA ASP A 92 16.84 -8.58 34.55
C ASP A 92 15.64 -9.52 34.74
N ASP A 93 15.88 -10.84 34.71
CA ASP A 93 14.88 -11.85 35.02
C ASP A 93 13.73 -11.97 34.00
N GLY A 94 13.89 -11.40 32.80
CA GLY A 94 12.94 -11.53 31.70
C GLY A 94 12.98 -12.93 31.10
N ILE A 95 11.81 -13.57 30.97
CA ILE A 95 11.72 -14.98 30.55
C ILE A 95 11.20 -15.08 29.11
N GLY A 96 11.89 -15.86 28.29
CA GLY A 96 11.42 -16.42 27.02
C GLY A 96 11.32 -15.41 25.87
N ILE A 97 10.54 -15.74 24.86
CA ILE A 97 10.46 -15.00 23.61
C ILE A 97 9.99 -13.55 23.78
N MET A 98 9.10 -13.29 24.74
CA MET A 98 8.60 -11.95 25.05
C MET A 98 9.31 -11.28 26.25
N GLN A 99 10.33 -11.94 26.83
CA GLN A 99 11.08 -11.48 28.01
C GLN A 99 10.19 -10.97 29.16
N VAL A 100 9.21 -11.80 29.54
CA VAL A 100 8.22 -11.45 30.56
C VAL A 100 8.87 -11.32 31.94
N THR A 101 8.74 -10.15 32.56
CA THR A 101 9.24 -9.81 33.91
C THR A 101 8.12 -9.60 34.93
N ASP A 102 6.92 -9.23 34.49
CA ASP A 102 5.74 -9.09 35.36
C ASP A 102 5.16 -10.48 35.65
N ARG A 103 5.29 -10.91 36.90
CA ARG A 103 5.05 -12.29 37.35
C ARG A 103 3.82 -12.42 38.26
N ASN A 104 3.08 -11.35 38.47
CA ASN A 104 1.88 -11.40 39.28
C ASN A 104 0.87 -12.33 38.60
N ASP A 105 0.50 -13.41 39.29
CA ASP A 105 -0.44 -14.45 38.84
C ASP A 105 0.02 -15.31 37.64
N THR A 106 1.32 -15.33 37.34
CA THR A 106 1.85 -16.07 36.19
C THR A 106 2.51 -17.41 36.59
N ASP A 107 2.20 -18.48 35.86
CA ASP A 107 2.87 -19.78 36.01
C ASP A 107 4.29 -19.70 35.42
N ILE A 108 5.29 -19.60 36.30
CA ILE A 108 6.70 -19.41 35.93
C ILE A 108 7.25 -20.59 35.14
N GLU A 109 6.81 -21.82 35.44
CA GLU A 109 7.28 -22.99 34.71
C GLU A 109 6.71 -23.01 33.29
N LYS A 110 5.45 -22.63 33.11
CA LYS A 110 4.89 -22.42 31.76
C LYS A 110 5.57 -21.27 31.03
N LEU A 111 5.89 -20.14 31.67
CA LEU A 111 6.64 -19.05 31.01
C LEU A 111 7.97 -19.52 30.43
N LYS A 112 8.67 -20.41 31.13
CA LYS A 112 9.97 -20.94 30.73
C LYS A 112 9.86 -21.96 29.60
N TYR A 113 8.88 -22.86 29.66
CA TYR A 113 8.89 -24.08 28.84
C TYR A 113 7.75 -24.16 27.82
N ASP A 114 6.72 -23.34 27.95
CA ASP A 114 5.61 -23.23 27.00
C ASP A 114 5.71 -21.89 26.24
N ILE A 115 6.17 -21.98 24.99
CA ILE A 115 6.32 -20.81 24.12
C ILE A 115 4.99 -20.10 23.86
N THR A 116 3.88 -20.84 23.78
CA THR A 116 2.55 -20.29 23.54
C THR A 116 2.11 -19.47 24.74
N TYR A 117 2.30 -20.03 25.95
CA TYR A 117 2.01 -19.33 27.20
C TYR A 117 2.89 -18.08 27.37
N ASN A 118 4.18 -18.16 27.01
CA ASN A 118 5.08 -17.00 27.06
C ASN A 118 4.63 -15.87 26.12
N ILE A 119 4.25 -16.21 24.89
CA ILE A 119 3.71 -15.26 23.91
C ILE A 119 2.42 -14.64 24.45
N GLU A 120 1.49 -15.44 24.96
CA GLU A 120 0.22 -14.99 25.52
C GLU A 120 0.42 -14.01 26.68
N ALA A 121 1.30 -14.34 27.63
CA ALA A 121 1.62 -13.47 28.76
C ALA A 121 2.20 -12.13 28.30
N GLY A 122 3.19 -12.14 27.38
CA GLY A 122 3.77 -10.91 26.84
C GLY A 122 2.76 -10.05 26.06
N VAL A 123 1.95 -10.68 25.21
CA VAL A 123 0.88 -10.00 24.46
C VAL A 123 -0.17 -9.41 25.41
N LYS A 124 -0.54 -10.12 26.46
CA LYS A 124 -1.46 -9.62 27.50
C LYS A 124 -0.88 -8.40 28.20
N ILE A 125 0.38 -8.45 28.64
CA ILE A 125 1.05 -7.29 29.28
C ILE A 125 1.02 -6.09 28.34
N LEU A 126 1.37 -6.27 27.06
CA LEU A 126 1.35 -5.20 26.08
C LEU A 126 -0.06 -4.62 25.88
N SER A 127 -1.07 -5.49 25.78
CA SER A 127 -2.49 -5.09 25.73
C SER A 127 -2.90 -4.30 26.98
N ASP A 128 -2.50 -4.74 28.16
CA ASP A 128 -2.82 -4.06 29.42
C ASP A 128 -2.17 -2.66 29.46
N LYS A 129 -0.95 -2.50 28.95
CA LYS A 129 -0.31 -1.17 28.82
C LYS A 129 -1.09 -0.23 27.91
N TYR A 130 -1.81 -0.73 26.91
CA TYR A 130 -2.69 0.09 26.07
C TYR A 130 -3.85 0.71 26.85
N ALA A 131 -4.31 0.04 27.91
CA ALA A 131 -5.38 0.53 28.77
C ALA A 131 -4.91 1.53 29.85
N TYR A 132 -3.60 1.70 30.03
CA TYR A 132 -3.06 2.62 31.02
C TYR A 132 -3.31 4.09 30.64
N ASP A 133 -3.18 4.97 31.63
CA ASP A 133 -3.18 6.42 31.42
C ASP A 133 -1.84 6.85 30.79
N LEU A 134 -1.77 6.67 29.47
CA LEU A 134 -0.65 7.00 28.61
C LEU A 134 -1.12 7.92 27.49
N PRO A 135 -0.22 8.75 26.91
CA PRO A 135 -0.60 9.60 25.80
C PRO A 135 -1.07 8.79 24.58
N LYS A 136 -1.99 9.37 23.82
CA LYS A 136 -2.64 8.73 22.65
C LYS A 136 -2.51 9.57 21.39
N ILE A 137 -2.75 8.95 20.25
CA ILE A 137 -2.77 9.63 18.96
C ILE A 137 -4.21 10.01 18.59
N LYS A 138 -4.44 11.29 18.28
CA LYS A 138 -5.77 11.80 17.97
C LYS A 138 -6.33 11.09 16.73
N GLY A 139 -7.53 10.54 16.87
CA GLY A 139 -8.22 9.82 15.79
C GLY A 139 -7.67 8.42 15.52
N ALA A 140 -6.68 7.95 16.29
CA ALA A 140 -6.12 6.62 16.13
C ALA A 140 -6.90 5.59 16.97
N GLY A 141 -7.25 4.48 16.33
CA GLY A 141 -7.82 3.31 16.99
C GLY A 141 -6.75 2.31 17.43
N ARG A 142 -7.19 1.14 17.89
CA ARG A 142 -6.30 0.05 18.32
C ARG A 142 -5.58 -0.62 17.16
N HIS A 143 -6.10 -0.54 15.93
CA HIS A 143 -5.47 -1.09 14.73
C HIS A 143 -4.41 -0.19 14.10
N GLU A 144 -4.29 1.06 14.57
CA GLU A 144 -3.30 2.02 14.09
C GLU A 144 -1.96 1.79 14.80
N ILE A 145 -0.91 1.52 14.04
CA ILE A 145 0.42 1.18 14.58
C ILE A 145 0.92 2.29 15.49
N GLU A 146 0.82 3.56 15.08
CA GLU A 146 1.34 4.70 15.84
C GLU A 146 0.69 4.88 17.22
N ASN A 147 -0.51 4.34 17.43
CA ASN A 147 -1.18 4.43 18.73
C ASN A 147 -0.56 3.49 19.77
N TRP A 148 0.31 2.58 19.35
CA TRP A 148 1.05 1.67 20.23
C TRP A 148 2.39 2.22 20.71
N TYR A 149 2.77 3.44 20.33
CA TYR A 149 4.08 4.01 20.67
C TYR A 149 4.33 4.05 22.19
N PHE A 150 3.38 4.59 22.94
CA PHE A 150 3.48 4.69 24.40
C PHE A 150 3.26 3.36 25.12
N PRO A 151 2.30 2.50 24.70
CA PRO A 151 2.21 1.13 25.24
C PRO A 151 3.49 0.32 25.06
N VAL A 152 4.15 0.40 23.90
CA VAL A 152 5.46 -0.22 23.64
C VAL A 152 6.53 0.36 24.55
N MET A 153 6.57 1.69 24.74
CA MET A 153 7.47 2.31 25.72
C MET A 153 7.21 1.76 27.13
N ALA A 154 5.95 1.69 27.54
CA ALA A 154 5.54 1.24 28.88
C ALA A 154 5.75 -0.27 29.09
N TYR A 155 5.82 -1.07 28.03
CA TYR A 155 6.20 -2.49 28.08
C TYR A 155 7.61 -2.65 28.66
N ASN A 156 8.58 -1.87 28.17
CA ASN A 156 9.93 -1.83 28.74
C ASN A 156 10.02 -0.98 30.02
N GLY A 157 9.20 0.07 30.11
CA GLY A 157 8.99 0.88 31.30
C GLY A 157 9.04 2.39 31.03
N ARG A 158 8.30 3.17 31.82
CA ARG A 158 8.26 4.65 31.80
C ARG A 158 9.51 5.27 32.44
N LYS A 159 10.70 4.85 32.02
CA LYS A 159 12.00 5.30 32.56
C LYS A 159 12.57 6.41 31.68
N ALA A 160 13.31 7.37 32.23
CA ALA A 160 13.83 8.51 31.44
C ALA A 160 14.73 8.09 30.26
N ILE A 161 15.41 6.94 30.34
CA ILE A 161 16.17 6.36 29.23
C ILE A 161 15.33 6.06 27.99
N ASN A 162 14.02 5.80 28.18
CA ASN A 162 13.05 5.57 27.12
C ASN A 162 12.37 6.87 26.68
N SER A 163 12.82 8.03 27.15
CA SER A 163 12.26 9.28 26.66
C SER A 163 12.45 9.40 25.15
N PRO A 164 11.43 9.83 24.39
CA PRO A 164 11.53 10.02 22.93
C PRO A 164 12.54 11.10 22.53
N VAL A 165 12.86 12.01 23.44
CA VAL A 165 13.75 13.16 23.20
C VAL A 165 14.72 13.37 24.36
N TYR A 166 15.90 13.91 24.09
CA TYR A 166 16.82 14.33 25.15
C TYR A 166 16.37 15.66 25.75
N GLN A 167 16.34 15.80 27.09
CA GLN A 167 15.88 17.05 27.73
C GLN A 167 16.73 18.26 27.36
N SER A 168 18.04 18.04 27.22
CA SER A 168 19.04 19.09 27.09
C SER A 168 18.91 19.87 25.80
N ASN A 169 18.52 19.21 24.71
CA ASN A 169 18.50 19.79 23.37
C ASN A 169 17.22 19.50 22.57
N GLY A 170 16.32 18.64 23.08
CA GLY A 170 15.10 18.23 22.39
C GLY A 170 15.32 17.32 21.19
N GLU A 171 16.54 16.85 20.94
CA GLU A 171 16.83 15.93 19.84
C GLU A 171 16.19 14.57 20.08
N LYS A 172 15.81 13.91 18.98
CA LYS A 172 15.21 12.58 19.00
C LYS A 172 16.17 11.55 19.60
N ASN A 173 15.74 10.84 20.64
CA ASN A 173 16.47 9.75 21.24
C ASN A 173 16.24 8.44 20.47
N THR A 174 16.97 8.23 19.38
CA THR A 174 16.87 7.02 18.55
C THR A 174 17.25 5.73 19.28
N LYS A 175 17.81 5.82 20.49
CA LYS A 175 18.20 4.68 21.33
C LYS A 175 17.11 4.23 22.28
N ALA A 176 16.03 5.01 22.45
CA ALA A 176 14.88 4.62 23.28
C ALA A 176 14.27 3.31 22.80
N TYR A 177 13.71 2.52 23.71
CA TYR A 177 13.20 1.19 23.42
C TYR A 177 12.18 1.19 22.27
N GLN A 178 11.16 2.04 22.36
CA GLN A 178 10.09 2.14 21.37
C GLN A 178 10.60 2.63 20.01
N GLU A 179 11.67 3.43 19.96
CA GLU A 179 12.28 3.85 18.68
C GLU A 179 12.95 2.67 17.97
N LYS A 180 13.60 1.77 18.72
CA LYS A 180 14.16 0.53 18.16
C LYS A 180 13.06 -0.42 17.67
N VAL A 181 11.98 -0.56 18.43
CA VAL A 181 10.81 -1.35 18.03
C VAL A 181 10.21 -0.79 16.74
N TYR A 182 9.99 0.51 16.64
CA TYR A 182 9.43 1.13 15.43
C TYR A 182 10.37 1.02 14.23
N SER A 183 11.69 1.11 14.44
CA SER A 183 12.65 0.82 13.38
C SER A 183 12.55 -0.62 12.88
N LYS A 184 12.30 -1.61 13.75
CA LYS A 184 12.06 -3.01 13.35
C LYS A 184 10.75 -3.16 12.58
N ILE A 185 9.68 -2.45 12.97
CA ILE A 185 8.43 -2.44 12.18
C ILE A 185 8.71 -1.96 10.74
N GLU A 186 9.38 -0.81 10.58
CA GLU A 186 9.71 -0.27 9.26
C GLU A 186 10.59 -1.21 8.42
N ASN A 187 11.59 -1.83 9.05
CA ASN A 187 12.55 -2.68 8.35
C ASN A 187 11.97 -4.06 8.02
N ASP A 188 11.33 -4.71 8.98
CA ASP A 188 11.00 -6.13 8.90
C ASP A 188 9.57 -6.37 8.42
N SER A 189 8.62 -5.52 8.84
CA SER A 189 7.21 -5.61 8.40
C SER A 189 6.95 -4.84 7.12
N PHE A 190 7.66 -3.72 6.90
CA PHE A 190 7.47 -2.87 5.72
C PHE A 190 8.65 -2.86 4.73
N LEU A 191 9.70 -3.64 4.97
CA LEU A 191 10.85 -3.78 4.06
C LEU A 191 11.50 -2.44 3.69
N THR A 192 11.55 -1.49 4.64
CA THR A 192 12.00 -0.10 4.46
C THR A 192 11.15 0.73 3.46
N GLY A 193 10.10 0.14 2.91
CA GLY A 193 9.26 0.73 1.86
C GLY A 193 8.17 1.68 2.38
N THR A 194 7.94 1.69 3.69
CA THR A 194 6.99 2.57 4.39
C THR A 194 7.73 3.22 5.56
N LYS A 195 7.51 4.53 5.72
CA LYS A 195 7.92 5.29 6.90
C LYS A 195 6.68 5.58 7.73
N LEU A 196 6.72 5.23 9.00
CA LEU A 196 5.62 5.49 9.92
C LEU A 196 5.54 6.99 10.23
N ALA A 197 4.37 7.45 10.67
CA ALA A 197 4.15 8.87 10.90
C ALA A 197 5.09 9.42 11.98
N ALA A 198 5.68 10.58 11.72
CA ALA A 198 6.60 11.22 12.66
C ALA A 198 5.83 11.83 13.85
N PHE A 199 6.32 11.61 15.06
CA PHE A 199 5.75 12.18 16.28
C PHE A 199 6.31 13.58 16.55
N PRO A 200 5.47 14.61 16.75
CA PRO A 200 5.90 15.99 16.92
C PRO A 200 6.24 16.29 18.39
N PHE A 201 7.11 15.48 18.98
CA PHE A 201 7.51 15.57 20.38
C PHE A 201 8.33 16.83 20.66
N LYS A 202 8.10 17.44 21.82
CA LYS A 202 8.92 18.51 22.38
C LYS A 202 9.46 18.09 23.75
N SER A 203 10.65 18.55 24.13
CA SER A 203 11.19 18.29 25.46
C SER A 203 10.27 18.77 26.59
N SER A 204 9.49 19.83 26.35
CA SER A 204 8.47 20.33 27.27
C SER A 204 7.32 19.36 27.54
N ASP A 205 7.11 18.38 26.66
CA ASP A 205 6.03 17.40 26.79
C ASP A 205 6.36 16.31 27.84
N PHE A 206 7.61 16.24 28.29
CA PHE A 206 8.12 15.23 29.22
C PHE A 206 8.79 15.87 30.43
N VAL A 207 8.55 15.30 31.60
CA VAL A 207 9.27 15.60 32.84
C VAL A 207 9.97 14.32 33.30
N TYR A 208 11.25 14.45 33.66
CA TYR A 208 12.02 13.36 34.25
C TYR A 208 12.17 13.64 35.73
N GLU A 209 11.44 12.88 36.54
CA GLU A 209 11.48 13.01 37.99
C GLU A 209 12.81 12.48 38.55
N SER A 210 13.14 12.86 39.79
CA SER A 210 14.31 12.33 40.50
C SER A 210 14.29 10.80 40.64
N THR A 211 13.09 10.20 40.55
CA THR A 211 12.83 8.75 40.53
C THR A 211 13.16 8.08 39.19
N ASN A 212 13.68 8.84 38.21
CA ASN A 212 13.99 8.39 36.85
C ASN A 212 12.74 7.94 36.05
N LEU A 213 11.54 8.32 36.51
CA LEU A 213 10.28 8.08 35.80
C LEU A 213 9.92 9.24 34.87
N ILE A 214 9.25 8.92 33.77
CA ILE A 214 8.69 9.90 32.84
C ILE A 214 7.27 10.25 33.28
N THR A 215 7.05 11.54 33.48
CA THR A 215 5.71 12.13 33.59
C THR A 215 5.38 12.88 32.30
N PHE A 216 4.22 12.57 31.71
CA PHE A 216 3.75 13.18 30.48
C PHE A 216 2.95 14.45 30.78
N LYS A 217 3.27 15.55 30.11
CA LYS A 217 2.51 16.82 30.20
C LYS A 217 1.45 16.96 29.12
N LYS A 218 1.39 16.00 28.20
CA LYS A 218 0.53 16.03 27.02
C LYS A 218 -0.04 14.64 26.77
N ASP A 219 -1.37 14.55 26.84
CA ASP A 219 -2.09 13.29 26.77
C ASP A 219 -2.50 12.90 25.35
N VAL A 220 -2.50 13.87 24.41
CA VAL A 220 -2.92 13.63 23.02
C VAL A 220 -1.98 14.32 22.04
N TYR A 221 -1.48 13.54 21.07
CA TYR A 221 -0.69 14.05 19.95
C TYR A 221 -1.50 14.02 18.64
N ILE A 222 -1.26 15.03 17.80
CA ILE A 222 -1.81 15.11 16.45
C ILE A 222 -0.64 14.89 15.50
N LEU A 223 -0.69 13.82 14.70
CA LEU A 223 0.32 13.56 13.69
C LEU A 223 -0.07 14.28 12.40
N THR A 224 0.93 14.78 11.67
CA THR A 224 0.74 15.44 10.37
C THR A 224 0.68 14.46 9.23
N ASP A 225 1.37 13.33 9.36
CA ASP A 225 1.37 12.25 8.38
C ASP A 225 0.18 11.31 8.60
N SER A 226 -0.20 10.57 7.57
CA SER A 226 -1.25 9.56 7.66
C SER A 226 -0.84 8.43 8.62
N LEU A 227 -1.79 7.98 9.43
CA LEU A 227 -1.64 6.79 10.28
C LEU A 227 -1.60 5.51 9.45
N HIS A 228 -1.02 4.46 10.03
CA HIS A 228 -0.88 3.16 9.39
C HIS A 228 -1.71 2.09 10.11
N THR A 229 -2.88 1.80 9.55
CA THR A 229 -3.71 0.67 9.96
C THR A 229 -3.04 -0.65 9.57
N SER A 230 -2.94 -1.59 10.51
CA SER A 230 -2.36 -2.91 10.26
C SER A 230 -3.08 -3.66 9.15
N ALA A 231 -2.31 -4.21 8.22
CA ALA A 231 -2.84 -4.99 7.09
C ALA A 231 -3.42 -6.34 7.53
N TYR A 232 -3.09 -6.82 8.73
CA TYR A 232 -3.50 -8.15 9.21
C TYR A 232 -4.99 -8.25 9.57
N PHE A 233 -5.68 -7.12 9.72
CA PHE A 233 -7.13 -7.07 9.94
C PHE A 233 -7.94 -6.96 8.64
N LEU A 234 -7.26 -6.97 7.49
CA LEU A 234 -7.90 -7.01 6.18
C LEU A 234 -8.54 -8.37 5.93
N LYS A 235 -9.73 -8.37 5.34
CA LYS A 235 -10.53 -9.58 5.06
C LYS A 235 -10.78 -9.75 3.58
N LYS A 236 -11.17 -10.96 3.19
CA LYS A 236 -11.71 -11.22 1.85
C LYS A 236 -12.82 -10.21 1.51
N GLY A 237 -12.71 -9.60 0.34
CA GLY A 237 -13.62 -8.56 -0.14
C GLY A 237 -13.17 -7.13 0.14
N ASP A 238 -12.26 -6.92 1.10
CA ASP A 238 -11.71 -5.58 1.33
C ASP A 238 -10.95 -5.09 0.09
N GLN A 239 -11.07 -3.79 -0.18
CA GLN A 239 -10.27 -3.10 -1.17
C GLN A 239 -9.02 -2.52 -0.52
N VAL A 240 -7.91 -2.61 -1.24
CA VAL A 240 -6.60 -2.14 -0.81
C VAL A 240 -5.96 -1.32 -1.90
N ILE A 241 -5.10 -0.39 -1.50
CA ILE A 241 -4.33 0.44 -2.41
C ILE A 241 -2.84 0.11 -2.28
N VAL A 242 -2.17 -0.02 -3.42
CA VAL A 242 -0.74 -0.34 -3.49
C VAL A 242 0.10 0.91 -3.14
N THR A 243 1.02 0.76 -2.19
CA THR A 243 1.71 1.90 -1.54
C THR A 243 2.95 2.42 -2.27
N GLY A 244 3.49 1.66 -3.23
CA GLY A 244 4.66 2.06 -4.02
C GLY A 244 4.63 1.52 -5.44
N ASP A 245 5.60 1.92 -6.27
CA ASP A 245 5.67 1.48 -7.66
C ASP A 245 6.26 0.08 -7.81
N ASN A 246 5.87 -0.59 -8.89
CA ASN A 246 6.39 -1.89 -9.31
C ASN A 246 6.31 -2.98 -8.22
N ARG A 247 5.26 -2.96 -7.39
CA ARG A 247 5.07 -3.97 -6.34
C ARG A 247 4.73 -5.32 -6.97
N LYS A 248 5.48 -6.34 -6.57
CA LYS A 248 5.44 -7.66 -7.22
C LYS A 248 4.15 -8.39 -6.86
N LEU A 249 3.42 -8.83 -7.89
CA LEU A 249 2.35 -9.82 -7.77
C LEU A 249 2.91 -11.18 -8.16
N ARG A 250 2.90 -12.11 -7.21
CA ARG A 250 3.53 -13.42 -7.34
C ARG A 250 2.54 -14.53 -7.58
N ASP A 251 3.00 -15.61 -8.23
CA ASP A 251 2.16 -16.79 -8.44
C ASP A 251 1.78 -17.48 -7.12
N LYS A 252 2.74 -17.62 -6.21
CA LYS A 252 2.55 -18.26 -4.90
C LYS A 252 2.88 -17.27 -3.77
N PRO A 253 2.38 -17.49 -2.54
CA PRO A 253 2.65 -16.64 -1.38
C PRO A 253 4.07 -16.86 -0.85
N THR A 254 5.09 -16.66 -1.68
CA THR A 254 6.50 -16.82 -1.29
C THR A 254 7.40 -15.97 -2.16
N THR A 255 8.45 -15.40 -1.55
CA THR A 255 9.46 -14.58 -2.24
C THR A 255 10.24 -15.33 -3.32
N SER A 256 10.31 -16.66 -3.25
CA SER A 256 10.99 -17.51 -4.24
C SER A 256 10.17 -17.80 -5.50
N SER A 257 8.86 -17.51 -5.49
CA SER A 257 7.99 -17.80 -6.63
C SER A 257 8.08 -16.77 -7.75
N GLU A 258 7.67 -17.17 -8.95
CA GLU A 258 7.67 -16.31 -10.13
C GLU A 258 6.84 -15.03 -9.93
N ILE A 259 7.36 -13.92 -10.47
CA ILE A 259 6.64 -12.65 -10.53
C ILE A 259 5.76 -12.67 -11.78
N LYS A 260 4.44 -12.85 -11.59
CA LYS A 260 3.47 -12.84 -12.68
C LYS A 260 3.36 -11.45 -13.32
N LYS A 261 3.20 -10.42 -12.47
CA LYS A 261 3.01 -9.02 -12.88
C LYS A 261 3.54 -8.08 -11.79
N THR A 262 3.59 -6.79 -12.10
CA THR A 262 3.81 -5.74 -11.11
C THR A 262 2.61 -4.81 -11.03
N ALA A 263 2.21 -4.46 -9.81
CA ALA A 263 1.18 -3.49 -9.53
C ALA A 263 1.82 -2.09 -9.36
N PRO A 264 1.37 -1.08 -10.12
CA PRO A 264 1.75 0.31 -9.92
C PRO A 264 1.33 0.87 -8.56
N LYS A 265 1.96 1.96 -8.13
CA LYS A 265 1.46 2.75 -6.99
C LYS A 265 0.03 3.21 -7.25
N ASN A 266 -0.77 3.34 -6.18
CA ASN A 266 -2.17 3.75 -6.22
C ASN A 266 -3.12 2.79 -6.95
N THR A 267 -2.64 1.60 -7.35
CA THR A 267 -3.52 0.57 -7.90
C THR A 267 -4.46 0.07 -6.80
N ILE A 268 -5.77 0.10 -7.09
CA ILE A 268 -6.79 -0.49 -6.22
C ILE A 268 -6.94 -1.97 -6.56
N LEU A 269 -6.84 -2.82 -5.55
CA LEU A 269 -6.99 -4.27 -5.65
C LEU A 269 -8.03 -4.73 -4.63
N THR A 270 -8.67 -5.87 -4.90
CA THR A 270 -9.58 -6.55 -3.97
C THR A 270 -8.94 -7.81 -3.45
N ILE A 271 -8.98 -8.03 -2.14
CA ILE A 271 -8.53 -9.26 -1.50
C ILE A 271 -9.50 -10.39 -1.82
N THR A 272 -8.98 -11.52 -2.32
CA THR A 272 -9.80 -12.64 -2.79
C THR A 272 -9.90 -13.79 -1.80
N ASN A 273 -9.00 -13.86 -0.81
CA ASN A 273 -8.98 -14.85 0.25
C ASN A 273 -8.17 -14.36 1.46
N ASP A 274 -8.19 -15.14 2.54
CA ASP A 274 -7.36 -14.88 3.72
C ASP A 274 -5.86 -14.90 3.36
N PHE A 275 -5.05 -14.22 4.18
CA PHE A 275 -3.62 -14.19 3.95
C PHE A 275 -2.96 -15.55 4.19
N SER A 276 -1.77 -15.72 3.64
CA SER A 276 -0.93 -16.91 3.83
C SER A 276 0.50 -16.51 4.18
N TYR A 277 1.23 -17.41 4.84
CA TYR A 277 2.64 -17.21 5.19
C TYR A 277 3.58 -17.71 4.10
N ASP A 278 4.80 -17.17 4.09
CA ASP A 278 5.87 -17.66 3.23
C ASP A 278 6.52 -18.91 3.84
N VAL A 279 6.07 -20.10 3.45
CA VAL A 279 6.57 -21.38 4.00
C VAL A 279 8.07 -21.63 3.79
N ASN A 280 8.72 -20.91 2.87
CA ASN A 280 10.13 -21.07 2.56
C ASN A 280 11.01 -19.98 3.17
N SER A 281 10.43 -18.94 3.78
CA SER A 281 11.21 -17.82 4.29
C SER A 281 11.67 -18.02 5.73
N THR A 282 12.94 -17.72 5.97
CA THR A 282 13.56 -17.73 7.30
C THR A 282 13.61 -16.34 7.96
N SER A 283 13.07 -15.31 7.31
CA SER A 283 13.17 -13.93 7.81
C SER A 283 11.97 -13.03 7.51
N ASN A 284 11.09 -13.38 6.56
CA ASN A 284 9.95 -12.54 6.19
C ASN A 284 8.89 -12.56 7.29
N GLN A 285 8.69 -11.42 7.95
CA GLN A 285 7.66 -11.27 8.98
C GLN A 285 6.27 -10.94 8.42
N PHE A 286 6.21 -10.36 7.22
CA PHE A 286 4.96 -10.04 6.52
C PHE A 286 4.22 -11.28 6.01
N VAL A 287 2.95 -11.09 5.63
CA VAL A 287 2.10 -12.14 5.04
C VAL A 287 1.73 -11.80 3.60
N TRP A 288 1.14 -12.77 2.89
CA TRP A 288 0.73 -12.64 1.50
C TRP A 288 -0.78 -12.63 1.37
N PHE A 289 -1.32 -11.60 0.72
CA PHE A 289 -2.73 -11.53 0.36
C PHE A 289 -2.92 -11.91 -1.10
N PRO A 290 -3.80 -12.86 -1.43
CA PRO A 290 -4.24 -13.07 -2.81
C PRO A 290 -5.19 -11.93 -3.21
N VAL A 291 -4.92 -11.32 -4.37
CA VAL A 291 -5.57 -10.09 -4.82
C VAL A 291 -5.92 -10.12 -6.31
N LYS A 292 -6.89 -9.30 -6.71
CA LYS A 292 -7.23 -9.02 -8.11
C LYS A 292 -7.62 -7.56 -8.34
N SER A 293 -7.34 -7.00 -9.51
CA SER A 293 -7.91 -5.71 -9.94
C SER A 293 -9.33 -5.87 -10.47
N ALA A 294 -10.09 -4.77 -10.50
CA ALA A 294 -11.48 -4.75 -10.98
C ALA A 294 -11.61 -5.18 -12.46
N ASP A 295 -10.69 -4.73 -13.30
CA ASP A 295 -10.58 -5.11 -14.72
C ASP A 295 -10.01 -6.53 -14.94
N ARG A 296 -9.64 -7.22 -13.85
CA ARG A 296 -9.02 -8.56 -13.81
C ARG A 296 -7.70 -8.66 -14.58
N GLN A 297 -7.08 -7.53 -14.95
CA GLN A 297 -5.79 -7.51 -15.62
C GLN A 297 -4.64 -7.80 -14.66
N LEU A 298 -4.80 -7.52 -13.37
CA LEU A 298 -3.83 -7.81 -12.33
C LEU A 298 -4.42 -8.85 -11.36
N SER A 299 -3.66 -9.92 -11.11
CA SER A 299 -4.00 -10.93 -10.11
C SER A 299 -2.73 -11.63 -9.61
N GLY A 300 -2.71 -12.04 -8.35
CA GLY A 300 -1.62 -12.79 -7.75
C GLY A 300 -1.57 -12.61 -6.24
N ASN A 301 -0.45 -12.98 -5.63
CA ASN A 301 -0.16 -12.78 -4.22
C ASN A 301 0.68 -11.52 -4.04
N ILE A 302 0.25 -10.63 -3.15
CA ILE A 302 0.97 -9.40 -2.79
C ILE A 302 1.34 -9.42 -1.30
N SER A 303 2.53 -8.92 -0.98
CA SER A 303 2.97 -8.79 0.42
C SER A 303 2.14 -7.72 1.15
N SER A 304 1.80 -7.99 2.41
CA SER A 304 1.16 -7.02 3.31
C SER A 304 1.98 -5.74 3.47
N ALA A 305 3.30 -5.79 3.27
CA ALA A 305 4.20 -4.64 3.27
C ALA A 305 3.90 -3.60 2.17
N TYR A 306 3.15 -3.99 1.12
CA TYR A 306 2.95 -3.19 -0.09
C TYR A 306 1.53 -2.67 -0.27
N ILE A 307 0.65 -2.91 0.70
CA ILE A 307 -0.77 -2.57 0.63
C ILE A 307 -1.21 -1.88 1.90
N LYS A 308 -2.23 -1.05 1.77
CA LYS A 308 -3.01 -0.52 2.89
C LYS A 308 -4.49 -0.57 2.55
N LYS A 309 -5.36 -0.57 3.57
CA LYS A 309 -6.81 -0.50 3.34
C LYS A 309 -7.15 0.72 2.49
N TRP A 310 -7.99 0.51 1.47
CA TRP A 310 -8.58 1.58 0.71
C TRP A 310 -10.05 1.70 1.10
N ASP A 311 -10.37 2.77 1.82
CA ASP A 311 -11.73 3.07 2.22
C ASP A 311 -12.32 4.11 1.27
N ALA A 312 -13.14 3.63 0.34
CA ALA A 312 -13.83 4.44 -0.65
C ALA A 312 -14.71 5.53 -0.01
N SER A 313 -15.25 5.31 1.20
CA SER A 313 -16.10 6.30 1.89
C SER A 313 -15.31 7.51 2.38
N SER A 314 -14.00 7.34 2.56
CA SER A 314 -13.06 8.38 2.99
C SER A 314 -12.21 8.94 1.84
N ALA A 315 -12.37 8.39 0.63
CA ALA A 315 -11.68 8.85 -0.56
C ALA A 315 -12.50 9.93 -1.27
N PRO A 316 -11.85 10.94 -1.90
CA PRO A 316 -12.58 11.88 -2.73
C PRO A 316 -13.33 11.19 -3.88
N SER A 317 -14.39 11.84 -4.35
CA SER A 317 -15.04 11.43 -5.60
C SER A 317 -14.06 11.48 -6.78
N LYS A 318 -14.17 10.51 -7.70
CA LYS A 318 -13.43 10.50 -8.97
C LYS A 318 -13.60 11.83 -9.72
N PRO A 319 -12.51 12.48 -10.18
CA PRO A 319 -12.60 13.73 -10.93
C PRO A 319 -13.36 13.60 -12.25
N GLU A 320 -14.06 14.67 -12.64
CA GLU A 320 -14.62 14.85 -13.98
C GLU A 320 -13.66 15.73 -14.80
N VAL A 321 -13.22 15.24 -15.96
CA VAL A 321 -12.21 15.92 -16.79
C VAL A 321 -12.84 16.32 -18.13
N LYS A 322 -12.59 17.55 -18.59
CA LYS A 322 -12.97 17.96 -19.95
C LYS A 322 -12.00 17.36 -20.98
N GLU A 323 -12.46 17.23 -22.23
CA GLU A 323 -11.61 16.74 -23.34
C GLU A 323 -10.23 17.41 -23.35
N ILE A 324 -9.19 16.58 -23.43
CA ILE A 324 -7.81 17.03 -23.54
C ILE A 324 -7.39 16.89 -25.02
N SER A 325 -6.91 17.98 -25.62
CA SER A 325 -6.35 17.95 -26.98
C SER A 325 -4.83 18.08 -26.99
N ASP A 326 -4.21 17.75 -28.11
CA ASP A 326 -2.76 17.89 -28.35
C ASP A 326 -2.25 19.34 -28.29
N ARG A 327 -3.18 20.29 -28.35
CA ARG A 327 -2.95 21.73 -28.19
C ARG A 327 -3.07 22.21 -26.75
N ALA A 328 -3.66 21.40 -25.87
CA ALA A 328 -3.95 21.79 -24.50
C ALA A 328 -2.67 22.07 -23.70
N THR A 329 -2.66 23.19 -23.00
CA THR A 329 -1.63 23.57 -22.01
C THR A 329 -2.16 23.48 -20.58
N VAL A 330 -3.45 23.16 -20.43
CA VAL A 330 -4.12 22.96 -19.15
C VAL A 330 -5.09 21.80 -19.24
N ILE A 331 -5.30 21.10 -18.13
CA ILE A 331 -6.41 20.17 -17.92
C ILE A 331 -7.40 20.86 -16.98
N THR A 332 -8.67 20.90 -17.36
CA THR A 332 -9.73 21.53 -16.56
C THR A 332 -10.84 20.53 -16.30
N GLY A 333 -11.54 20.72 -15.18
CA GLY A 333 -12.56 19.78 -14.77
C GLY A 333 -13.18 20.14 -13.43
N LYS A 334 -13.93 19.18 -12.87
CA LYS A 334 -14.52 19.26 -11.53
C LYS A 334 -13.94 18.18 -10.63
N ALA A 335 -13.80 18.53 -9.36
CA ALA A 335 -13.43 17.62 -8.29
C ALA A 335 -13.92 18.23 -6.97
N GLU A 336 -14.02 17.41 -5.94
CA GLU A 336 -14.34 17.88 -4.59
C GLU A 336 -13.40 19.00 -4.13
N SER A 337 -13.95 20.06 -3.53
CA SER A 337 -13.17 21.23 -3.11
C SER A 337 -12.08 20.86 -2.10
N ASN A 338 -10.95 21.58 -2.13
CA ASN A 338 -9.78 21.38 -1.27
C ASN A 338 -9.03 20.05 -1.50
N THR A 339 -9.43 19.24 -2.47
CA THR A 339 -8.67 18.07 -2.89
C THR A 339 -7.58 18.45 -3.91
N MET A 340 -6.44 17.78 -3.87
CA MET A 340 -5.37 17.95 -4.84
C MET A 340 -5.60 17.00 -6.01
N VAL A 341 -5.87 17.53 -7.20
CA VAL A 341 -6.03 16.77 -8.43
C VAL A 341 -4.68 16.61 -9.11
N ILE A 342 -4.31 15.38 -9.46
CA ILE A 342 -2.99 15.01 -9.99
C ILE A 342 -3.20 14.37 -11.36
N ALA A 343 -2.40 14.76 -12.35
CA ALA A 343 -2.37 14.18 -13.68
C ALA A 343 -1.02 13.49 -13.93
N GLU A 344 -1.07 12.27 -14.43
CA GLU A 344 0.08 11.42 -14.70
C GLU A 344 0.10 10.91 -16.14
N LYS A 345 1.29 10.87 -16.73
CA LYS A 345 1.57 10.15 -17.98
C LYS A 345 2.60 9.08 -17.66
N GLU A 346 2.33 7.83 -18.01
CA GLU A 346 3.27 6.72 -17.78
C GLU A 346 3.77 6.68 -16.32
N ARG A 347 2.86 6.96 -15.36
CA ARG A 347 3.11 7.04 -13.91
C ARG A 347 4.04 8.18 -13.46
N LYS A 348 4.38 9.11 -14.36
CA LYS A 348 5.09 10.34 -14.02
C LYS A 348 4.09 11.48 -13.92
N VAL A 349 4.12 12.20 -12.79
CA VAL A 349 3.32 13.41 -12.61
C VAL A 349 3.70 14.43 -13.67
N ILE A 350 2.72 14.84 -14.47
CA ILE A 350 2.86 15.88 -15.50
C ILE A 350 2.27 17.22 -15.05
N GLY A 351 1.45 17.21 -13.98
CA GLY A 351 0.91 18.40 -13.33
C GLY A 351 -0.02 18.05 -12.17
N HIS A 352 -0.27 19.02 -11.31
CA HIS A 352 -1.28 18.93 -10.24
C HIS A 352 -1.91 20.31 -9.97
N ALA A 353 -3.07 20.33 -9.32
CA ALA A 353 -3.73 21.54 -8.85
C ALA A 353 -4.73 21.23 -7.73
N THR A 354 -4.85 22.12 -6.75
CA THR A 354 -5.94 22.04 -5.76
C THR A 354 -7.26 22.50 -6.37
N ALA A 355 -8.31 21.70 -6.22
CA ALA A 355 -9.66 22.06 -6.62
C ALA A 355 -10.22 23.14 -5.67
N LYS A 356 -10.75 24.22 -6.24
CA LYS A 356 -11.38 25.31 -5.51
C LYS A 356 -12.79 25.52 -6.05
N ASN A 357 -13.79 25.61 -5.16
CA ASN A 357 -15.20 25.77 -5.53
C ASN A 357 -15.66 24.71 -6.55
N GLY A 358 -15.27 23.45 -6.31
CA GLY A 358 -15.63 22.31 -7.15
C GLY A 358 -14.93 22.24 -8.52
N LYS A 359 -13.95 23.11 -8.80
CA LYS A 359 -13.26 23.19 -10.10
C LYS A 359 -11.75 23.15 -9.94
N PHE A 360 -11.05 22.60 -10.93
CA PHE A 360 -9.59 22.61 -10.96
C PHE A 360 -9.06 23.04 -12.34
N THR A 361 -7.80 23.48 -12.36
CA THR A 361 -7.04 23.78 -13.59
C THR A 361 -5.59 23.38 -13.39
N ILE A 362 -5.19 22.25 -13.97
CA ILE A 362 -3.81 21.74 -13.90
C ILE A 362 -3.04 22.30 -15.09
N LYS A 363 -1.90 22.96 -14.87
CA LYS A 363 -0.99 23.37 -15.95
C LYS A 363 -0.16 22.16 -16.41
N ILE A 364 -0.08 21.94 -17.72
CA ILE A 364 0.70 20.85 -18.32
C ILE A 364 1.49 21.34 -19.54
N LYS A 365 2.54 20.62 -19.90
CA LYS A 365 3.12 20.71 -21.25
C LYS A 365 2.18 20.03 -22.26
N LYS A 366 2.15 20.52 -23.50
CA LYS A 366 1.41 19.87 -24.59
C LYS A 366 1.79 18.39 -24.70
N GLN A 367 0.80 17.54 -24.92
CA GLN A 367 0.96 16.10 -25.09
C GLN A 367 0.64 15.73 -26.54
N SER A 368 1.29 14.70 -27.08
CA SER A 368 0.96 14.18 -28.41
C SER A 368 -0.43 13.53 -28.41
N ALA A 369 -1.15 13.63 -29.53
CA ALA A 369 -2.39 12.89 -29.72
C ALA A 369 -2.21 11.38 -29.47
N GLY A 370 -3.22 10.75 -28.88
CA GLY A 370 -3.19 9.33 -28.48
C GLY A 370 -2.51 9.07 -27.13
N THR A 371 -1.88 10.07 -26.51
CA THR A 371 -1.32 9.92 -25.16
C THR A 371 -2.43 9.64 -24.16
N LYS A 372 -2.26 8.60 -23.33
CA LYS A 372 -3.12 8.31 -22.18
C LYS A 372 -2.67 9.10 -20.97
N ILE A 373 -3.58 9.82 -20.33
CA ILE A 373 -3.34 10.58 -19.10
C ILE A 373 -4.26 10.00 -18.03
N SER A 374 -3.68 9.60 -16.89
CA SER A 374 -4.43 9.19 -15.70
C SER A 374 -4.60 10.40 -14.78
N ILE A 375 -5.83 10.65 -14.32
CA ILE A 375 -6.15 11.77 -13.42
C ILE A 375 -6.89 11.22 -12.19
N TYR A 376 -6.48 11.65 -10.99
CA TYR A 376 -7.13 11.29 -9.73
C TYR A 376 -7.07 12.46 -8.74
N ALA A 377 -7.90 12.41 -7.70
CA ALA A 377 -7.90 13.37 -6.60
C ALA A 377 -7.31 12.75 -5.33
N LYS A 378 -6.58 13.56 -4.56
CA LYS A 378 -6.06 13.23 -3.24
C LYS A 378 -6.67 14.15 -2.19
N GLY A 379 -7.31 13.58 -1.18
CA GLY A 379 -7.91 14.28 -0.06
C GLY A 379 -6.89 14.69 1.01
N ALA A 380 -7.33 15.50 1.98
CA ALA A 380 -6.47 16.00 3.07
C ALA A 380 -5.87 14.87 3.92
N SER A 381 -6.63 13.83 4.20
CA SER A 381 -6.19 12.64 4.96
C SER A 381 -5.24 11.72 4.17
N GLY A 382 -4.92 12.06 2.91
CA GLY A 382 -4.04 11.29 2.05
C GLY A 382 -4.72 10.18 1.24
N ASN A 383 -6.03 9.99 1.39
CA ASN A 383 -6.82 9.06 0.58
C ASN A 383 -6.94 9.53 -0.86
N ILE A 384 -6.99 8.56 -1.78
CA ILE A 384 -6.97 8.81 -3.23
C ILE A 384 -8.26 8.28 -3.84
N SER A 385 -8.86 9.05 -4.73
CA SER A 385 -10.03 8.67 -5.52
C SER A 385 -9.70 7.53 -6.49
N GLU A 386 -10.73 6.93 -7.08
CA GLU A 386 -10.51 6.22 -8.35
C GLU A 386 -9.93 7.17 -9.42
N SER A 387 -9.17 6.61 -10.36
CA SER A 387 -8.61 7.37 -11.48
C SER A 387 -9.54 7.39 -12.70
N ILE A 388 -9.47 8.46 -13.49
CA ILE A 388 -9.98 8.53 -14.86
C ILE A 388 -8.82 8.49 -15.85
N GLU A 389 -8.97 7.72 -16.94
CA GLU A 389 -8.00 7.71 -18.05
C GLU A 389 -8.58 8.48 -19.23
N GLU A 390 -7.88 9.53 -19.66
CA GLU A 390 -8.24 10.35 -20.83
C GLU A 390 -7.23 10.17 -21.95
N ILE A 391 -7.73 10.05 -23.19
CA ILE A 391 -6.89 9.94 -24.39
C ILE A 391 -6.84 11.30 -25.08
N VAL A 392 -5.65 11.86 -25.21
CA VAL A 392 -5.42 13.16 -25.84
C VAL A 392 -5.90 13.13 -27.30
N LYS A 393 -6.86 13.99 -27.63
CA LYS A 393 -7.45 14.11 -28.97
C LYS A 393 -6.57 14.95 -29.89
N ASP A 394 -6.51 14.53 -31.14
CA ASP A 394 -5.87 15.33 -32.17
C ASP A 394 -6.80 16.48 -32.60
N ARG A 395 -6.37 17.72 -32.35
CA ARG A 395 -7.05 18.94 -32.81
C ARG A 395 -6.15 19.80 -33.70
N THR A 396 -5.07 19.23 -34.25
CA THR A 396 -4.11 19.96 -35.08
C THR A 396 -4.30 19.62 -36.56
N PRO A 397 -4.81 20.55 -37.40
CA PRO A 397 -4.89 20.33 -38.83
C PRO A 397 -3.53 20.11 -39.48
N PRO A 398 -3.48 19.30 -40.55
CA PRO A 398 -2.30 19.18 -41.39
C PRO A 398 -1.83 20.53 -41.92
N ALA A 399 -0.52 20.71 -42.03
CA ALA A 399 0.05 21.87 -42.70
C ALA A 399 -0.23 21.83 -44.20
N ILE A 400 -0.38 22.98 -44.85
CA ILE A 400 -0.36 23.12 -46.31
C ILE A 400 0.86 23.99 -46.65
N LEU A 401 1.84 23.40 -47.31
CA LEU A 401 3.13 24.02 -47.63
C LEU A 401 3.48 23.78 -49.10
N ASN A 402 4.35 24.64 -49.66
CA ASN A 402 4.94 24.48 -51.00
C ASN A 402 3.92 24.17 -52.10
N VAL A 403 2.80 24.88 -52.12
CA VAL A 403 1.83 24.73 -53.21
C VAL A 403 2.47 25.24 -54.50
N SER A 404 2.58 24.39 -55.53
CA SER A 404 3.11 24.80 -56.84
C SER A 404 2.32 25.95 -57.43
N LYS A 405 3.00 26.82 -58.19
CA LYS A 405 2.35 27.82 -59.03
C LYS A 405 1.34 27.16 -59.99
N ILE A 406 0.13 27.73 -60.06
CA ILE A 406 -0.96 27.21 -60.90
C ILE A 406 -1.20 28.20 -62.04
N THR A 407 -1.04 27.74 -63.29
CA THR A 407 -1.32 28.52 -64.51
C THR A 407 -2.50 27.92 -65.25
N SER A 408 -2.97 28.60 -66.30
CA SER A 408 -4.06 28.10 -67.13
C SER A 408 -3.78 26.78 -67.86
N LYS A 409 -2.53 26.30 -67.87
CA LYS A 409 -2.10 25.03 -68.47
C LYS A 409 -1.81 23.93 -67.44
N THR A 410 -1.87 24.23 -66.15
CA THR A 410 -1.51 23.27 -65.08
C THR A 410 -2.50 22.10 -65.03
N ASP A 411 -1.99 20.89 -65.19
CA ASP A 411 -2.73 19.62 -65.05
C ASP A 411 -2.45 18.90 -63.71
N LYS A 412 -1.49 19.42 -62.95
CA LYS A 412 -0.96 18.81 -61.73
C LYS A 412 -0.56 19.90 -60.73
N VAL A 413 -1.11 19.84 -59.52
CA VAL A 413 -0.74 20.74 -58.41
C VAL A 413 0.06 19.93 -57.40
N THR A 414 1.28 20.37 -57.08
CA THR A 414 2.04 19.79 -55.99
C THR A 414 1.78 20.55 -54.71
N VAL A 415 1.62 19.82 -53.61
CA VAL A 415 1.49 20.39 -52.26
C VAL A 415 2.28 19.49 -51.31
N LYS A 416 2.80 20.06 -50.23
CA LYS A 416 3.44 19.34 -49.11
C LYS A 416 2.56 19.46 -47.87
N SER A 417 2.28 18.33 -47.22
CA SER A 417 1.44 18.21 -46.03
C SER A 417 1.82 16.94 -45.26
N GLU A 418 1.12 16.70 -44.16
CA GLU A 418 1.33 15.54 -43.30
C GLU A 418 1.01 14.23 -44.01
N LYS A 419 1.82 13.21 -43.73
CA LYS A 419 1.62 11.85 -44.25
C LYS A 419 0.24 11.32 -43.88
N GLY A 420 -0.47 10.80 -44.89
CA GLY A 420 -1.82 10.24 -44.70
C GLY A 420 -2.94 11.27 -44.64
N ALA A 421 -2.65 12.57 -44.70
CA ALA A 421 -3.68 13.59 -44.91
C ALA A 421 -4.31 13.43 -46.30
N THR A 422 -5.58 13.80 -46.42
CA THR A 422 -6.32 13.88 -47.69
C THR A 422 -6.29 15.32 -48.17
N ILE A 423 -5.92 15.51 -49.42
CA ILE A 423 -5.84 16.82 -50.06
C ILE A 423 -6.94 16.91 -51.09
N ILE A 424 -7.73 17.97 -51.01
CA ILE A 424 -8.90 18.20 -51.86
C ILE A 424 -8.74 19.59 -52.49
N ILE A 425 -8.82 19.67 -53.81
CA ILE A 425 -8.81 20.93 -54.55
C ILE A 425 -10.23 21.19 -55.05
N LYS A 426 -10.77 22.36 -54.71
CA LYS A 426 -12.12 22.79 -55.12
C LYS A 426 -12.07 24.07 -55.95
N LYS A 427 -13.03 24.18 -56.87
CA LYS A 427 -13.40 25.45 -57.52
C LYS A 427 -14.81 25.81 -57.07
N GLY A 428 -14.93 26.83 -56.22
CA GLY A 428 -16.19 27.07 -55.51
C GLY A 428 -16.56 25.86 -54.65
N LYS A 429 -17.77 25.31 -54.83
CA LYS A 429 -18.24 24.13 -54.10
C LYS A 429 -17.81 22.80 -54.75
N THR A 430 -17.36 22.83 -56.00
CA THR A 430 -17.08 21.63 -56.79
C THR A 430 -15.68 21.10 -56.51
N GLU A 431 -15.57 19.83 -56.15
CA GLU A 431 -14.29 19.11 -56.08
C GLU A 431 -13.76 18.84 -57.49
N ILE A 432 -12.52 19.27 -57.74
CA ILE A 432 -11.85 19.13 -59.04
C ILE A 432 -10.59 18.25 -58.98
N GLY A 433 -10.19 17.83 -57.79
CA GLY A 433 -9.10 16.90 -57.58
C GLY A 433 -8.99 16.48 -56.11
N LYS A 434 -8.57 15.24 -55.89
CA LYS A 434 -8.37 14.68 -54.55
C LYS A 434 -7.24 13.66 -54.55
N THR A 435 -6.44 13.65 -53.50
CA THR A 435 -5.38 12.63 -53.29
C THR A 435 -5.07 12.44 -51.82
N THR A 436 -4.34 11.39 -51.48
CA THR A 436 -3.82 11.15 -50.12
C THR A 436 -2.30 11.32 -50.12
N VAL A 437 -1.77 12.01 -49.12
CA VAL A 437 -0.32 12.23 -48.97
C VAL A 437 0.39 10.91 -48.71
N ASN A 438 1.31 10.54 -49.60
CA ASN A 438 2.08 9.31 -49.49
C ASN A 438 3.13 9.36 -48.35
N LYS A 439 3.82 8.24 -48.11
CA LYS A 439 4.82 8.12 -47.02
C LYS A 439 5.99 9.12 -47.10
N LYS A 440 6.25 9.75 -48.25
CA LYS A 440 7.34 10.70 -48.49
C LYS A 440 6.93 12.18 -48.33
N GLY A 441 5.67 12.49 -48.01
CA GLY A 441 5.20 13.86 -47.74
C GLY A 441 5.04 14.78 -48.96
N ASN A 442 5.42 14.31 -50.16
CA ASN A 442 5.27 15.02 -51.44
C ASN A 442 4.17 14.36 -52.27
N TYR A 443 3.28 15.16 -52.84
CA TYR A 443 2.18 14.62 -53.64
C TYR A 443 1.69 15.59 -54.69
N THR A 444 1.15 14.99 -55.74
CA THR A 444 0.65 15.67 -56.92
C THR A 444 -0.82 15.36 -57.06
N VAL A 445 -1.66 16.39 -57.01
CA VAL A 445 -3.09 16.29 -57.30
C VAL A 445 -3.28 16.54 -58.79
N LYS A 446 -3.79 15.56 -59.53
CA LYS A 446 -4.21 15.77 -60.91
C LYS A 446 -5.46 16.64 -60.93
N ILE A 447 -5.46 17.68 -61.74
CA ILE A 447 -6.62 18.56 -61.98
C ILE A 447 -6.76 18.79 -63.48
N LYS A 448 -7.97 19.12 -63.94
CA LYS A 448 -8.13 19.66 -65.30
C LYS A 448 -7.65 21.12 -65.34
N PRO A 449 -7.03 21.59 -66.44
CA PRO A 449 -6.63 22.99 -66.60
C PRO A 449 -7.78 23.96 -66.29
N GLN A 450 -7.47 25.07 -65.64
CA GLN A 450 -8.45 26.04 -65.16
C GLN A 450 -8.28 27.40 -65.84
N LYS A 451 -9.37 28.16 -66.00
CA LYS A 451 -9.29 29.50 -66.60
C LYS A 451 -8.42 30.42 -65.75
N LYS A 452 -7.57 31.22 -66.40
CA LYS A 452 -6.79 32.30 -65.77
C LYS A 452 -7.72 33.18 -64.93
N GLY A 453 -7.26 33.54 -63.73
CA GLY A 453 -8.04 34.30 -62.75
C GLY A 453 -8.94 33.48 -61.84
N SER A 454 -9.15 32.18 -62.11
CA SER A 454 -9.94 31.31 -61.23
C SER A 454 -9.30 31.22 -59.83
N LYS A 455 -10.11 31.16 -58.78
CA LYS A 455 -9.67 30.86 -57.40
C LYS A 455 -9.93 29.40 -57.07
N LEU A 456 -8.89 28.70 -56.64
CA LEU A 456 -8.95 27.31 -56.21
C LEU A 456 -8.72 27.23 -54.70
N THR A 457 -9.56 26.46 -54.00
CA THR A 457 -9.41 26.20 -52.57
C THR A 457 -8.76 24.84 -52.39
N ILE A 458 -7.60 24.82 -51.73
CA ILE A 458 -6.85 23.61 -51.41
C ILE A 458 -7.08 23.32 -49.94
N ILE A 459 -7.62 22.14 -49.65
CA ILE A 459 -7.99 21.67 -48.32
C ILE A 459 -7.09 20.50 -47.97
N ALA A 460 -6.49 20.51 -46.78
CA ALA A 460 -5.83 19.37 -46.18
C ALA A 460 -6.65 18.88 -44.99
N LEU A 461 -6.95 17.58 -44.95
CA LEU A 461 -7.81 16.93 -43.95
C LEU A 461 -7.07 15.72 -43.37
N ASP A 462 -6.92 15.64 -42.05
CA ASP A 462 -6.36 14.44 -41.40
C ASP A 462 -7.44 13.36 -41.13
N LYS A 463 -7.01 12.27 -40.48
CA LYS A 463 -7.91 11.18 -40.06
C LYS A 463 -8.81 11.56 -38.87
N ALA A 464 -8.40 12.52 -38.05
CA ALA A 464 -9.18 13.04 -36.93
C ALA A 464 -10.26 14.04 -37.38
N GLY A 465 -10.26 14.43 -38.66
CA GLY A 465 -11.20 15.37 -39.25
C GLY A 465 -10.76 16.83 -39.14
N ASN A 466 -9.54 17.11 -38.67
CA ASN A 466 -9.04 18.49 -38.61
C ASN A 466 -8.65 18.94 -40.02
N LYS A 467 -9.05 20.17 -40.36
CA LYS A 467 -8.88 20.71 -41.71
C LYS A 467 -8.15 22.05 -41.73
N LYS A 468 -7.33 22.25 -42.77
CA LYS A 468 -6.73 23.53 -43.12
C LYS A 468 -7.08 23.84 -44.57
N GLU A 469 -7.32 25.11 -44.88
CA GLU A 469 -7.70 25.55 -46.23
C GLU A 469 -6.81 26.73 -46.65
N VAL A 470 -6.36 26.74 -47.90
CA VAL A 470 -5.67 27.88 -48.53
C VAL A 470 -6.26 28.14 -49.91
N THR A 471 -6.30 29.39 -50.34
CA THR A 471 -6.79 29.77 -51.67
C THR A 471 -5.64 30.17 -52.56
N GLN A 472 -5.63 29.67 -53.81
CA GLN A 472 -4.66 30.06 -54.82
C GLN A 472 -5.35 30.50 -56.11
N LYS A 473 -4.84 31.57 -56.72
CA LYS A 473 -5.33 32.11 -57.99
C LYS A 473 -4.57 31.46 -59.14
N VAL A 474 -5.28 31.12 -60.21
CA VAL A 474 -4.70 30.68 -61.47
C VAL A 474 -4.13 31.89 -62.20
N GLU A 475 -2.83 31.87 -62.49
CA GLU A 475 -2.11 32.96 -63.17
C GLU A 475 -2.19 32.94 -64.70
#